data_AF-A0A497H9Y8-F1
#
_entry.id   AF-A0A497H9Y8-F1
#
_cell.length_a   1.000
_cell.length_b   1.000
_cell.length_c   1.000
_cell.angle_alpha   90.00
_cell.angle_beta   90.00
_cell.angle_gamma   90.00
#
_symmetry.space_group_name_H-M   'P 1'
#
loop_
_entity.id
_entity.type
_entity.pdbx_description
1 polymer ?
#
loop_
_entity_poly.entity_id
_entity_poly.type
_entity_poly.pdbx_seq_one_letter_code
_entity_poly.pdbx_strand_id
1 'polypeptide(L)'
;MSQHRRAMKIIEKESGLEGLVLRPLSARLLEPTLPEKSGLVDREKLLAITGRRRITQMKLAEEFNIKDYPCPAGGCRLTDPNFAERIRDAFQHGEDSLEELRLLRYGRHFRLPSGSKVVVGRNEMENQIIQRFAREEDILLEVVDTGSPITLLRKGKNRRDIEETGNLCIRYSDAKMHKKVKVKLRDAKGRVNKIVDFMKIDDAWHINSEIDFLDEIFLNYGGEENGREI
;
A
#
# COMPACT_ATOMS: atom_id res chain seq x y z
N MET A 1 -16.67 19.02 -3.17
CA MET A 1 -15.64 19.89 -3.80
C MET A 1 -15.47 21.13 -2.94
N SER A 2 -14.27 21.49 -2.52
CA SER A 2 -14.01 22.58 -1.56
C SER A 2 -13.87 23.98 -2.20
N GLN A 3 -13.81 24.08 -3.52
CA GLN A 3 -13.43 25.32 -4.23
C GLN A 3 -14.63 26.13 -4.74
N HIS A 4 -15.70 26.27 -3.95
CA HIS A 4 -16.82 27.19 -4.24
C HIS A 4 -16.90 28.28 -3.17
N ARG A 5 -17.47 29.45 -3.51
CA ARG A 5 -17.43 30.67 -2.65
C ARG A 5 -17.83 30.40 -1.19
N ARG A 6 -18.93 29.66 -0.97
CA ARG A 6 -19.39 29.30 0.37
C ARG A 6 -18.35 28.47 1.15
N ALA A 7 -17.77 27.44 0.54
CA ALA A 7 -16.75 26.62 1.19
C ALA A 7 -15.48 27.44 1.48
N MET A 8 -15.07 28.32 0.55
CA MET A 8 -13.92 29.21 0.77
C MET A 8 -14.12 30.13 1.99
N LYS A 9 -15.29 30.74 2.14
CA LYS A 9 -15.62 31.58 3.31
C LYS A 9 -15.65 30.77 4.61
N ILE A 10 -16.20 29.56 4.59
CA ILE A 10 -16.22 28.68 5.77
C ILE A 10 -14.79 28.33 6.18
N ILE A 11 -13.96 27.89 5.24
CA ILE A 11 -12.55 27.51 5.51
C ILE A 11 -11.79 28.70 6.10
N GLU A 12 -11.95 29.89 5.53
CA GLU A 12 -11.30 31.11 6.04
C GLU A 12 -11.72 31.43 7.47
N LYS A 13 -13.03 31.33 7.76
CA LYS A 13 -13.54 31.58 9.11
C LYS A 13 -13.06 30.53 10.11
N GLU A 14 -13.17 29.24 9.79
CA GLU A 14 -12.80 28.15 10.70
C GLU A 14 -11.28 28.06 10.92
N SER A 15 -10.48 28.47 9.93
CA SER A 15 -9.02 28.57 10.09
C SER A 15 -8.56 29.87 10.75
N GLY A 16 -9.46 30.83 11.02
CA GLY A 16 -9.09 32.14 11.57
C GLY A 16 -8.29 33.02 10.60
N LEU A 17 -8.36 32.75 9.30
CA LEU A 17 -7.61 33.44 8.24
C LEU A 17 -8.52 34.29 7.34
N GLU A 18 -9.61 34.81 7.90
CA GLU A 18 -10.60 35.60 7.16
C GLU A 18 -9.96 36.78 6.44
N GLY A 19 -10.13 36.84 5.11
CA GLY A 19 -9.55 37.89 4.28
C GLY A 19 -8.02 37.84 4.09
N LEU A 20 -7.32 36.84 4.65
CA LEU A 20 -5.86 36.68 4.50
C LEU A 20 -5.48 35.66 3.41
N VAL A 21 -6.38 34.75 3.05
CA VAL A 21 -6.08 33.67 2.10
C VAL A 21 -6.11 34.17 0.66
N LEU A 22 -4.94 34.54 0.14
CA LEU A 22 -4.76 34.89 -1.27
C LEU A 22 -4.83 33.64 -2.17
N ARG A 23 -5.53 33.75 -3.30
CA ARG A 23 -5.62 32.71 -4.33
C ARG A 23 -5.10 33.26 -5.66
N PRO A 24 -3.77 33.28 -5.90
CA PRO A 24 -3.14 34.08 -6.97
C PRO A 24 -3.68 33.81 -8.38
N LEU A 25 -4.02 32.56 -8.68
CA LEU A 25 -4.49 32.17 -10.01
C LEU A 25 -5.93 32.64 -10.31
N SER A 26 -6.74 32.92 -9.29
CA SER A 26 -8.14 33.32 -9.42
C SER A 26 -8.47 34.64 -8.69
N ALA A 27 -7.45 35.37 -8.22
CA ALA A 27 -7.61 36.53 -7.34
C ALA A 27 -8.52 37.61 -7.94
N ARG A 28 -8.41 37.85 -9.25
CA ARG A 28 -9.24 38.84 -9.96
C ARG A 28 -10.74 38.49 -9.99
N LEU A 29 -11.11 37.25 -9.70
CA LEU A 29 -12.50 36.76 -9.65
C LEU A 29 -13.12 36.81 -8.24
N LEU A 30 -12.31 37.15 -7.25
CA LEU A 30 -12.65 37.14 -5.83
C LEU A 30 -12.54 38.56 -5.25
N GLU A 31 -13.13 38.76 -4.07
CA GLU A 31 -12.97 40.00 -3.32
C GLU A 31 -11.49 40.19 -2.92
N PRO A 32 -10.96 41.44 -2.95
CA PRO A 32 -9.58 41.69 -2.57
C PRO A 32 -9.31 41.31 -1.11
N THR A 33 -8.24 40.56 -0.91
CA THR A 33 -7.73 40.17 0.41
C THR A 33 -7.03 41.34 1.11
N LEU A 34 -6.81 41.23 2.43
CA LEU A 34 -6.09 42.23 3.22
C LEU A 34 -4.67 42.49 2.68
N PRO A 35 -3.87 41.49 2.28
CA PRO A 35 -2.57 41.71 1.63
C PRO A 35 -2.67 42.52 0.32
N GLU A 36 -3.75 42.38 -0.45
CA GLU A 36 -3.96 43.16 -1.67
C GLU A 36 -4.35 44.61 -1.33
N LYS A 37 -5.21 44.80 -0.32
CA LYS A 37 -5.65 46.13 0.14
C LYS A 37 -4.54 46.94 0.80
N SER A 38 -3.63 46.28 1.52
CA SER A 38 -2.49 46.93 2.17
C SER A 38 -1.33 47.22 1.22
N GLY A 39 -1.40 46.78 -0.04
CA GLY A 39 -0.34 46.93 -1.02
C GLY A 39 0.82 45.94 -0.86
N LEU A 40 0.72 44.97 0.06
CA LEU A 40 1.72 43.90 0.21
C LEU A 40 1.78 43.01 -1.03
N VAL A 41 0.65 42.85 -1.72
CA VAL A 41 0.52 42.12 -2.97
C VAL A 41 -0.09 43.02 -4.04
N ASP A 42 0.61 43.14 -5.16
CA ASP A 42 0.12 43.84 -6.34
C ASP A 42 -0.90 42.98 -7.09
N ARG A 43 -2.19 43.35 -6.97
CA ARG A 43 -3.32 42.63 -7.59
C ARG A 43 -3.25 42.62 -9.12
N GLU A 44 -2.62 43.62 -9.73
CA GLU A 44 -2.49 43.69 -11.19
C GLU A 44 -1.54 42.62 -11.74
N LYS A 45 -0.69 42.01 -10.92
CA LYS A 45 0.15 40.88 -11.34
C LYS A 45 -0.55 39.52 -11.21
N LEU A 46 -1.75 39.47 -10.64
CA LEU A 46 -2.50 38.24 -10.41
C LEU A 46 -3.40 37.87 -11.58
N LEU A 47 -3.98 36.67 -11.56
CA LEU A 47 -4.72 36.11 -12.68
C LEU A 47 -6.23 35.96 -12.40
N ALA A 48 -6.96 35.65 -13.48
CA ALA A 48 -8.41 35.45 -13.51
C ALA A 48 -8.79 34.05 -14.04
N ILE A 49 -8.04 33.01 -13.66
CA ILE A 49 -8.29 31.64 -14.13
C ILE A 49 -9.58 31.09 -13.50
N THR A 50 -10.45 30.53 -14.33
CA THR A 50 -11.70 29.88 -13.92
C THR A 50 -11.92 28.56 -14.65
N GLY A 51 -12.78 27.70 -14.08
CA GLY A 51 -13.12 26.40 -14.63
C GLY A 51 -12.09 25.30 -14.31
N ARG A 52 -12.24 24.17 -15.00
CA ARG A 52 -11.40 22.96 -14.81
C ARG A 52 -10.30 22.79 -15.85
N ARG A 53 -10.27 23.65 -16.88
CA ARG A 53 -9.27 23.61 -17.95
C ARG A 53 -7.93 24.10 -17.42
N ARG A 54 -6.84 23.40 -17.79
CA ARG A 54 -5.48 23.69 -17.32
C ARG A 54 -4.59 24.34 -18.37
N ILE A 55 -5.14 24.72 -19.52
CA ILE A 55 -4.37 25.27 -20.65
C ILE A 55 -3.53 26.47 -20.20
N THR A 56 -4.12 27.42 -19.47
CA THR A 56 -3.40 28.59 -18.94
C THR A 56 -2.33 28.21 -17.94
N GLN A 57 -2.59 27.22 -17.07
CA GLN A 57 -1.63 26.76 -16.07
C GLN A 57 -0.41 26.07 -16.71
N MET A 58 -0.63 25.28 -17.77
CA MET A 58 0.45 24.64 -18.53
C MET A 58 1.30 25.67 -19.28
N LYS A 59 0.67 26.67 -19.91
CA LYS A 59 1.41 27.78 -20.54
C LYS A 59 2.28 28.55 -19.54
N LEU A 60 1.76 28.83 -18.34
CA LEU A 60 2.55 29.45 -17.28
C LEU A 60 3.70 28.55 -16.83
N ALA A 61 3.48 27.24 -16.73
CA ALA A 61 4.54 26.30 -16.41
C ALA A 61 5.66 26.32 -17.46
N GLU A 62 5.32 26.37 -18.75
CA GLU A 62 6.29 26.53 -19.84
C GLU A 62 7.05 27.86 -19.74
N GLU A 63 6.34 28.97 -19.51
CA GLU A 63 6.91 30.31 -19.37
C GLU A 63 7.88 30.41 -18.18
N PHE A 64 7.53 29.81 -17.04
CA PHE A 64 8.36 29.75 -15.85
C PHE A 64 9.39 28.61 -15.86
N ASN A 65 9.49 27.85 -16.96
CA ASN A 65 10.38 26.70 -17.09
C ASN A 65 10.18 25.63 -15.97
N ILE A 66 8.93 25.46 -15.54
CA ILE A 66 8.50 24.44 -14.57
C ILE A 66 8.27 23.13 -15.33
N LYS A 67 9.27 22.23 -15.27
CA LYS A 67 9.26 20.96 -16.02
C LYS A 67 8.56 19.82 -15.29
N ASP A 68 8.48 19.90 -13.97
CA ASP A 68 7.85 18.87 -13.14
C ASP A 68 6.63 19.46 -12.42
N TYR A 69 5.44 19.04 -12.86
CA TYR A 69 4.19 19.32 -12.17
C TYR A 69 3.30 18.06 -12.24
N PRO A 70 2.57 17.75 -11.15
CA PRO A 70 1.83 16.50 -11.06
C PRO A 70 0.72 16.44 -12.12
N CYS A 71 0.69 15.33 -12.85
CA CYS A 71 -0.42 15.00 -13.71
C CYS A 71 -1.69 14.80 -12.86
N PRO A 72 -2.86 15.35 -13.23
CA PRO A 72 -4.10 15.19 -12.46
C PRO A 72 -4.67 13.80 -12.62
N ALA A 73 -4.05 12.81 -12.00
CA ALA A 73 -4.59 11.47 -11.94
C ALA A 73 -4.50 10.95 -10.50
N GLY A 74 -5.68 10.59 -9.98
CA GLY A 74 -5.87 9.96 -8.67
C GLY A 74 -6.32 10.95 -7.62
N GLY A 75 -7.60 10.86 -7.23
CA GLY A 75 -8.01 11.33 -5.91
C GLY A 75 -7.11 10.70 -4.82
N CYS A 76 -7.10 11.30 -3.64
CA CYS A 76 -6.33 10.73 -2.53
C CYS A 76 -6.72 9.25 -2.35
N ARG A 77 -5.77 8.32 -2.32
CA ARG A 77 -6.10 6.89 -2.16
C ARG A 77 -6.86 6.61 -0.87
N LEU A 78 -6.76 7.50 0.13
CA LEU A 78 -7.58 7.44 1.34
C LEU A 78 -9.09 7.61 1.10
N THR A 79 -9.51 8.06 -0.09
CA THR A 79 -10.92 8.09 -0.47
C THR A 79 -11.42 6.73 -0.97
N ASP A 80 -10.55 5.75 -1.23
CA ASP A 80 -10.94 4.36 -1.49
C ASP A 80 -11.16 3.66 -0.14
N PRO A 81 -12.40 3.24 0.19
CA PRO A 81 -12.71 2.59 1.46
C PRO A 81 -11.83 1.37 1.74
N ASN A 82 -11.51 0.56 0.72
CA ASN A 82 -10.69 -0.64 0.87
C ASN A 82 -9.24 -0.29 1.16
N PHE A 83 -8.72 0.81 0.61
CA PHE A 83 -7.37 1.27 0.91
C PHE A 83 -7.31 1.94 2.29
N ALA A 84 -8.33 2.69 2.66
CA ALA A 84 -8.47 3.27 3.99
C ALA A 84 -8.57 2.20 5.09
N GLU A 85 -9.29 1.10 4.85
CA GLU A 85 -9.32 -0.07 5.74
C GLU A 85 -7.96 -0.72 5.90
N ARG A 86 -7.25 -0.95 4.79
CA ARG A 86 -5.87 -1.48 4.84
C ARG A 86 -4.90 -0.60 5.61
N ILE A 87 -5.04 0.72 5.50
CA ILE A 87 -4.23 1.67 6.27
C ILE A 87 -4.58 1.62 7.75
N ARG A 88 -5.88 1.56 8.09
CA ARG A 88 -6.32 1.42 9.48
C ARG A 88 -5.78 0.13 10.12
N ASP A 89 -5.89 -0.99 9.41
CA ASP A 89 -5.31 -2.28 9.83
C ASP A 89 -3.80 -2.18 10.04
N ALA A 90 -3.06 -1.57 9.11
CA ALA A 90 -1.62 -1.37 9.24
C ALA A 90 -1.24 -0.56 10.49
N PHE A 91 -1.92 0.56 10.75
CA PHE A 91 -1.69 1.37 11.95
C PHE A 91 -2.00 0.61 13.25
N GLN A 92 -3.07 -0.19 13.28
CA GLN A 92 -3.42 -1.01 14.46
C GLN A 92 -2.34 -2.05 14.80
N HIS A 93 -1.51 -2.43 13.84
CA HIS A 93 -0.46 -3.44 14.01
C HIS A 93 0.96 -2.83 14.01
N GLY A 94 1.09 -1.49 14.09
CA GLY A 94 2.39 -0.81 14.10
C GLY A 94 3.16 -0.94 12.78
N GLU A 95 2.44 -1.05 11.65
CA GLU A 95 2.99 -1.17 10.29
C GLU A 95 2.93 0.20 9.57
N ASP A 96 3.43 1.25 10.22
CA ASP A 96 3.32 2.65 9.77
C ASP A 96 4.51 3.16 8.96
N SER A 97 5.53 2.33 8.77
CA SER A 97 6.69 2.69 7.94
C SER A 97 6.29 3.00 6.49
N LEU A 98 7.04 3.89 5.85
CA LEU A 98 6.83 4.28 4.46
C LEU A 98 6.82 3.07 3.50
N GLU A 99 7.64 2.06 3.81
CA GLU A 99 7.71 0.82 3.05
C GLU A 99 6.43 -0.02 3.17
N GLU A 100 5.90 -0.19 4.39
CA GLU A 100 4.63 -0.89 4.63
C GLU A 100 3.47 -0.18 3.91
N LEU A 101 3.39 1.14 4.02
CA LEU A 101 2.36 1.94 3.34
C LEU A 101 2.48 1.85 1.81
N ARG A 102 3.68 1.66 1.27
CA ARG A 102 3.89 1.41 -0.17
C ARG A 102 3.44 0.01 -0.56
N LEU A 103 3.70 -1.01 0.26
CA LEU A 103 3.25 -2.38 0.02
C LEU A 103 1.71 -2.47 -0.04
N LEU A 104 0.98 -1.70 0.78
CA LEU A 104 -0.50 -1.66 0.77
C LEU A 104 -1.13 -1.37 -0.60
N ARG A 105 -0.35 -0.85 -1.54
CA ARG A 105 -0.81 -0.53 -2.90
C ARG A 105 -0.94 -1.76 -3.80
N TYR A 106 -0.32 -2.89 -3.41
CA TYR A 106 -0.13 -4.07 -4.25
C TYR A 106 -0.67 -5.32 -3.54
N GLY A 107 -1.22 -6.23 -4.32
CA GLY A 107 -1.75 -7.48 -3.80
C GLY A 107 -3.10 -7.39 -3.10
N ARG A 108 -3.54 -8.54 -2.61
CA ARG A 108 -4.69 -8.74 -1.72
C ARG A 108 -4.16 -8.97 -0.32
N HIS A 109 -4.65 -8.20 0.65
CA HIS A 109 -4.17 -8.23 2.02
C HIS A 109 -5.12 -9.05 2.89
N PHE A 110 -4.55 -9.94 3.70
CA PHE A 110 -5.27 -10.71 4.70
C PHE A 110 -4.52 -10.62 6.03
N ARG A 111 -5.28 -10.54 7.12
CA ARG A 111 -4.74 -10.60 8.48
C ARG A 111 -5.07 -11.97 9.05
N LEU A 112 -4.06 -12.70 9.50
CA LEU A 112 -4.24 -14.01 10.11
C LEU A 112 -4.57 -13.87 11.61
N PRO A 113 -5.18 -14.89 12.24
CA PRO A 113 -5.52 -14.83 13.68
C PRO A 113 -4.34 -14.57 14.61
N SER A 114 -3.12 -14.90 14.19
CA SER A 114 -1.86 -14.64 14.91
C SER A 114 -1.42 -13.17 14.86
N GLY A 115 -2.08 -12.34 14.04
CA GLY A 115 -1.68 -10.97 13.70
C GLY A 115 -0.71 -10.88 12.51
N SER A 116 -0.25 -12.01 11.95
CA SER A 116 0.62 -12.04 10.77
C SER A 116 -0.11 -11.53 9.52
N LYS A 117 0.61 -10.90 8.60
CA LYS A 117 0.04 -10.33 7.37
C LYS A 117 0.33 -11.21 6.18
N VAL A 118 -0.67 -11.42 5.33
CA VAL A 118 -0.49 -12.10 4.04
C VAL A 118 -0.81 -11.14 2.91
N VAL A 119 0.07 -11.09 1.90
CA VAL A 119 -0.12 -10.31 0.67
C VAL A 119 -0.05 -11.22 -0.54
N VAL A 120 -1.17 -11.38 -1.25
CA VAL A 120 -1.27 -12.24 -2.45
C VAL A 120 -1.21 -11.39 -3.71
N GLY A 121 -0.24 -11.63 -4.59
CA GLY A 121 -0.13 -10.94 -5.88
C GLY A 121 -1.37 -11.10 -6.77
N ARG A 122 -1.71 -10.05 -7.53
CA ARG A 122 -2.87 -10.06 -8.43
C ARG A 122 -2.51 -10.36 -9.89
N ASN A 123 -1.28 -10.09 -10.27
CA ASN A 123 -0.72 -10.24 -11.60
C ASN A 123 0.82 -10.29 -11.53
N GLU A 124 1.46 -10.55 -12.65
CA GLU A 124 2.91 -10.72 -12.73
C GLU A 124 3.70 -9.47 -12.30
N MET A 125 3.22 -8.28 -12.65
CA MET A 125 3.86 -7.03 -12.23
C MET A 125 3.82 -6.86 -10.70
N GLU A 126 2.69 -7.17 -10.08
CA GLU A 126 2.58 -7.14 -8.62
C GLU A 126 3.40 -8.24 -7.95
N ASN A 127 3.49 -9.42 -8.53
CA ASN A 127 4.34 -10.51 -8.01
C ASN A 127 5.80 -10.04 -7.87
N GLN A 128 6.34 -9.42 -8.93
CA GLN A 128 7.71 -8.89 -8.95
C GLN A 128 7.91 -7.78 -7.91
N ILE A 129 6.91 -6.92 -7.72
CA ILE A 129 6.96 -5.86 -6.72
C ILE A 129 6.90 -6.43 -5.30
N ILE A 130 5.95 -7.32 -5.02
CA ILE A 130 5.74 -7.95 -3.70
C ILE A 130 7.00 -8.72 -3.28
N GLN A 131 7.62 -9.45 -4.21
CA GLN A 131 8.86 -10.16 -3.94
C GLN A 131 9.97 -9.22 -3.45
N ARG A 132 10.08 -8.01 -4.01
CA ARG A 132 11.09 -7.01 -3.59
C ARG A 132 10.81 -6.38 -2.24
N PHE A 133 9.58 -6.50 -1.72
CA PHE A 133 9.21 -6.03 -0.39
C PHE A 133 9.50 -7.07 0.71
N ALA A 134 9.87 -8.30 0.35
CA ALA A 134 10.15 -9.34 1.32
C ALA A 134 11.39 -8.99 2.18
N ARG A 135 11.27 -9.18 3.49
CA ARG A 135 12.35 -9.01 4.47
C ARG A 135 12.93 -10.35 4.90
N GLU A 136 14.07 -10.34 5.58
CA GLU A 136 14.77 -11.57 5.95
C GLU A 136 13.90 -12.55 6.76
N GLU A 137 13.00 -12.02 7.60
CA GLU A 137 12.03 -12.78 8.40
C GLU A 137 10.73 -13.16 7.66
N ASP A 138 10.56 -12.70 6.42
CA ASP A 138 9.37 -12.97 5.62
C ASP A 138 9.53 -14.27 4.80
N ILE A 139 8.38 -14.91 4.51
CA ILE A 139 8.34 -16.13 3.69
C ILE A 139 7.52 -15.86 2.44
N LEU A 140 8.08 -16.23 1.29
CA LEU A 140 7.39 -16.18 0.00
C LEU A 140 6.89 -17.59 -0.37
N LEU A 141 5.64 -17.68 -0.76
CA LEU A 141 4.97 -18.92 -1.17
C LEU A 141 4.53 -18.81 -2.64
N GLU A 142 4.70 -19.92 -3.36
CA GLU A 142 4.26 -20.06 -4.75
C GLU A 142 4.03 -21.55 -5.04
N VAL A 143 3.01 -21.88 -5.82
CA VAL A 143 2.73 -23.27 -6.21
C VAL A 143 3.77 -23.75 -7.23
N VAL A 144 4.16 -25.01 -7.14
CA VAL A 144 5.12 -25.66 -8.04
C VAL A 144 4.43 -26.04 -9.37
N ASP A 145 5.13 -25.86 -10.49
CA ASP A 145 4.75 -26.31 -11.84
C ASP A 145 3.39 -25.79 -12.36
N THR A 146 2.94 -24.62 -11.92
CA THR A 146 1.65 -24.03 -12.35
C THR A 146 1.62 -22.50 -12.25
N GLY A 147 0.65 -21.88 -12.91
CA GLY A 147 0.36 -20.45 -12.75
C GLY A 147 -0.08 -20.15 -11.31
N SER A 148 0.71 -19.35 -10.58
CA SER A 148 0.50 -19.07 -9.17
C SER A 148 0.90 -17.64 -8.80
N PRO A 149 0.18 -16.98 -7.89
CA PRO A 149 0.61 -15.71 -7.35
C PRO A 149 1.82 -15.89 -6.43
N ILE A 150 2.70 -14.90 -6.41
CA ILE A 150 3.64 -14.75 -5.30
C ILE A 150 2.84 -14.31 -4.08
N THR A 151 2.92 -15.09 -3.00
CA THR A 151 2.23 -14.82 -1.75
C THR A 151 3.24 -14.58 -0.65
N LEU A 152 3.20 -13.40 -0.05
CA LEU A 152 4.12 -12.97 1.01
C LEU A 152 3.46 -13.15 2.37
N LEU A 153 4.07 -13.94 3.24
CA LEU A 153 3.77 -14.03 4.66
C LEU A 153 4.74 -13.15 5.43
N ARG A 154 4.21 -12.10 6.05
CA ARG A 154 4.94 -11.18 6.91
C ARG A 154 4.85 -11.56 8.37
N LYS A 155 6.01 -11.63 9.03
CA LYS A 155 6.12 -11.96 10.46
C LYS A 155 5.37 -13.24 10.83
N GLY A 156 5.49 -14.29 10.00
CA GLY A 156 4.89 -15.59 10.31
C GLY A 156 5.35 -16.07 11.68
N LYS A 157 4.44 -16.60 12.50
CA LYS A 157 4.74 -16.97 13.89
C LYS A 157 4.70 -18.46 14.17
N ASN A 158 3.96 -19.22 13.35
CA ASN A 158 3.71 -20.63 13.63
C ASN A 158 3.32 -21.41 12.36
N ARG A 159 3.16 -22.73 12.50
CA ARG A 159 2.69 -23.65 11.45
C ARG A 159 1.43 -23.15 10.75
N ARG A 160 0.46 -22.72 11.55
CA ARG A 160 -0.87 -22.36 11.07
C ARG A 160 -0.78 -21.16 10.13
N ASP A 161 0.11 -20.22 10.38
CA ASP A 161 0.32 -19.10 9.47
C ASP A 161 0.77 -19.54 8.07
N ILE A 162 1.68 -20.50 8.00
CA ILE A 162 2.15 -21.07 6.72
C ILE A 162 1.03 -21.85 6.04
N GLU A 163 0.24 -22.61 6.80
CA GLU A 163 -0.90 -23.38 6.29
C GLU A 163 -1.98 -22.47 5.70
N GLU A 164 -2.42 -21.44 6.44
CA GLU A 164 -3.40 -20.45 5.99
C GLU A 164 -2.89 -19.65 4.79
N THR A 165 -1.60 -19.28 4.79
CA THR A 165 -0.96 -18.61 3.65
C THR A 165 -0.91 -19.52 2.42
N GLY A 166 -0.56 -20.79 2.60
CA GLY A 166 -0.57 -21.80 1.54
C GLY A 166 -1.97 -21.99 0.96
N ASN A 167 -3.00 -22.02 1.81
CA ASN A 167 -4.39 -22.09 1.38
C ASN A 167 -4.76 -20.90 0.49
N LEU A 168 -4.39 -19.67 0.89
CA LEU A 168 -4.57 -18.48 0.07
C LEU A 168 -3.80 -18.57 -1.26
N CYS A 169 -2.53 -18.95 -1.23
CA CYS A 169 -1.69 -19.11 -2.42
C CYS A 169 -2.30 -20.10 -3.42
N ILE A 170 -2.71 -21.29 -2.94
CA ILE A 170 -3.31 -22.33 -3.78
C ILE A 170 -4.67 -21.89 -4.31
N ARG A 171 -5.51 -21.27 -3.47
CA ARG A 171 -6.85 -20.79 -3.87
C ARG A 171 -6.81 -19.81 -5.04
N TYR A 172 -5.79 -18.96 -5.10
CA TYR A 172 -5.59 -17.99 -6.17
C TYR A 172 -4.69 -18.50 -7.31
N SER A 173 -4.28 -19.77 -7.28
CA SER A 173 -3.51 -20.43 -8.35
C SER A 173 -4.40 -21.22 -9.31
N ASP A 174 -3.81 -21.66 -10.41
CA ASP A 174 -4.45 -22.58 -11.35
C ASP A 174 -4.57 -24.01 -10.78
N ALA A 175 -3.88 -24.34 -9.68
CA ALA A 175 -3.94 -25.65 -9.04
C ALA A 175 -5.09 -25.83 -8.03
N LYS A 176 -6.00 -24.86 -7.89
CA LYS A 176 -7.08 -24.87 -6.89
C LYS A 176 -8.04 -26.08 -6.93
N MET A 177 -8.12 -26.77 -8.07
CA MET A 177 -8.97 -27.95 -8.27
C MET A 177 -8.25 -29.28 -8.02
N HIS A 178 -6.94 -29.26 -7.79
CA HIS A 178 -6.16 -30.47 -7.52
C HIS A 178 -6.48 -31.02 -6.12
N LYS A 179 -6.17 -32.30 -5.88
CA LYS A 179 -6.30 -32.91 -4.54
C LYS A 179 -5.03 -32.81 -3.71
N LYS A 180 -3.88 -32.70 -4.39
CA LYS A 180 -2.55 -32.58 -3.80
C LYS A 180 -1.77 -31.53 -4.57
N VAL A 181 -1.13 -30.61 -3.87
CA VAL A 181 -0.40 -29.48 -4.44
C VAL A 181 0.91 -29.28 -3.68
N LYS A 182 2.00 -29.06 -4.41
CA LYS A 182 3.29 -28.71 -3.83
C LYS A 182 3.46 -27.21 -3.82
N VAL A 183 3.81 -26.65 -2.67
CA VAL A 183 4.06 -25.21 -2.50
C VAL A 183 5.52 -25.02 -2.09
N LYS A 184 6.25 -24.18 -2.82
CA LYS A 184 7.63 -23.82 -2.46
C LYS A 184 7.63 -22.66 -1.48
N LEU A 185 8.42 -22.78 -0.43
CA LEU A 185 8.73 -21.73 0.54
C LEU A 185 10.08 -21.13 0.17
N ARG A 186 10.10 -19.82 -0.02
CA ARG A 186 11.28 -19.05 -0.41
C ARG A 186 11.59 -17.97 0.62
N ASP A 187 12.87 -17.67 0.78
CA ASP A 187 13.32 -16.50 1.53
C ASP A 187 13.13 -15.20 0.73
N ALA A 188 13.41 -14.05 1.35
CA ALA A 188 13.40 -12.76 0.67
C ALA A 188 14.36 -12.64 -0.53
N LYS A 189 15.43 -13.45 -0.57
CA LYS A 189 16.36 -13.51 -1.70
C LYS A 189 15.83 -14.40 -2.83
N GLY A 190 14.65 -15.01 -2.67
CA GLY A 190 14.01 -15.89 -3.63
C GLY A 190 14.58 -17.31 -3.65
N ARG A 191 15.48 -17.66 -2.72
CA ARG A 191 16.05 -19.01 -2.62
C ARG A 191 14.98 -19.95 -2.10
N VAL A 192 14.82 -21.09 -2.76
CA VAL A 192 13.88 -22.13 -2.33
C VAL A 192 14.49 -22.83 -1.12
N ASN A 193 13.92 -22.58 0.05
CA ASN A 193 14.33 -23.22 1.29
C ASN A 193 13.61 -24.56 1.47
N LYS A 194 12.36 -24.67 0.98
CA LYS A 194 11.59 -25.91 1.12
C LYS A 194 10.47 -26.06 0.10
N ILE A 195 9.99 -27.29 -0.09
CA ILE A 195 8.75 -27.61 -0.79
C ILE A 195 7.87 -28.40 0.18
N VAL A 196 6.61 -27.98 0.32
CA VAL A 196 5.63 -28.56 1.26
C VAL A 196 4.45 -29.13 0.47
N ASP A 197 4.00 -30.33 0.84
CA ASP A 197 2.82 -30.97 0.27
C ASP A 197 1.55 -30.52 1.00
N PHE A 198 0.61 -29.96 0.24
CA PHE A 198 -0.73 -29.61 0.68
C PHE A 198 -1.74 -30.61 0.12
N MET A 199 -2.69 -31.04 0.96
CA MET A 199 -3.78 -31.93 0.59
C MET A 199 -5.13 -31.28 0.87
N LYS A 200 -6.08 -31.43 -0.06
CA LYS A 200 -7.42 -30.89 0.09
C LYS A 200 -8.31 -31.85 0.89
N ILE A 201 -8.85 -31.39 2.02
CA ILE A 201 -9.79 -32.11 2.90
C ILE A 201 -10.96 -31.16 3.19
N ASP A 202 -12.21 -31.58 2.96
CA ASP A 202 -13.43 -30.80 3.24
C ASP A 202 -13.38 -29.33 2.79
N ASP A 203 -12.89 -29.12 1.56
CA ASP A 203 -12.69 -27.80 0.94
C ASP A 203 -11.62 -26.88 1.56
N ALA A 204 -10.86 -27.36 2.54
CA ALA A 204 -9.67 -26.71 3.07
C ALA A 204 -8.37 -27.42 2.66
N TRP A 205 -7.27 -26.67 2.58
CA TRP A 205 -5.94 -27.20 2.28
C TRP A 205 -5.14 -27.39 3.56
N HIS A 206 -4.58 -28.58 3.74
CA HIS A 206 -3.82 -28.96 4.93
C HIS A 206 -2.41 -29.42 4.58
N ILE A 207 -1.44 -29.08 5.43
CA ILE A 207 -0.06 -29.56 5.28
C ILE A 207 0.01 -31.04 5.66
N ASN A 208 0.45 -31.86 4.70
CA ASN A 208 0.57 -33.31 4.86
C ASN A 208 1.96 -33.71 5.38
N SER A 209 2.27 -33.42 6.66
CA SER A 209 3.46 -33.95 7.34
C SER A 209 3.40 -33.86 8.89
N GLU A 210 3.93 -34.89 9.56
CA GLU A 210 4.17 -34.92 11.01
C GLU A 210 5.27 -33.91 11.41
N ILE A 211 4.86 -32.98 12.28
CA ILE A 211 5.49 -32.43 13.49
C ILE A 211 7.03 -32.63 13.59
N ASP A 212 7.78 -31.54 13.36
CA ASP A 212 9.18 -31.22 13.80
C ASP A 212 9.86 -30.20 12.85
N PHE A 213 9.24 -29.92 11.70
CA PHE A 213 9.82 -29.21 10.56
C PHE A 213 9.80 -27.67 10.57
N LEU A 214 9.18 -27.04 11.56
CA LEU A 214 8.87 -25.61 11.54
C LEU A 214 9.72 -24.79 12.49
N ASP A 215 10.18 -25.39 13.58
CA ASP A 215 11.21 -24.77 14.41
C ASP A 215 12.48 -24.58 13.59
N GLU A 216 12.90 -25.52 12.75
CA GLU A 216 14.01 -25.32 11.80
C GLU A 216 13.78 -24.20 10.78
N ILE A 217 12.54 -24.02 10.31
CA ILE A 217 12.21 -22.94 9.39
C ILE A 217 12.36 -21.60 10.13
N PHE A 218 11.75 -21.46 11.31
CA PHE A 218 11.85 -20.25 12.12
C PHE A 218 13.26 -20.04 12.71
N LEU A 219 14.07 -21.09 12.91
CA LEU A 219 15.49 -21.02 13.29
C LEU A 219 16.37 -20.54 12.13
N ASN A 220 16.05 -20.93 10.88
CA ASN A 220 16.76 -20.45 9.70
C ASN A 220 16.37 -19.01 9.31
N TYR A 221 15.20 -18.54 9.74
CA TYR A 221 14.70 -17.17 9.53
C TYR A 221 14.81 -16.26 10.76
N GLY A 222 15.13 -16.83 11.93
CA GLY A 222 15.36 -16.14 13.20
C GLY A 222 16.84 -16.17 13.53
N GLY A 223 17.53 -15.07 13.22
CA GLY A 223 18.87 -14.85 13.76
C GLY A 223 18.80 -14.80 15.29
N GLU A 224 19.59 -15.67 15.91
CA GLU A 224 20.05 -15.67 17.31
C GLU A 224 19.13 -14.93 18.31
N GLU A 225 18.47 -15.71 19.17
CA GLU A 225 18.09 -15.23 20.50
C GLU A 225 19.34 -14.62 21.14
N ASN A 226 19.42 -13.28 21.13
CA ASN A 226 20.40 -12.56 21.90
C ASN A 226 20.07 -12.80 23.37
N GLY A 227 20.76 -13.77 23.95
CA GLY A 227 21.01 -13.83 25.37
C GLY A 227 21.54 -12.48 25.84
N ARG A 228 20.69 -11.75 26.56
CA ARG A 228 21.11 -10.79 27.56
C ARG A 228 20.23 -11.00 28.79
N GLU A 229 20.77 -11.80 29.70
CA GLU A 229 20.58 -11.56 31.13
C GLU A 229 20.75 -10.06 31.40
N ILE A 230 19.73 -9.44 31.98
CA ILE A 230 19.85 -8.39 33.01
C ILE A 230 18.71 -8.60 33.99
#